data_AF-A0A269XU43-F1
#
_entry.id   AF-A0A269XU43-F1
#
_cell.length_a   1.000
_cell.length_b   1.000
_cell.length_c   1.000
_cell.angle_alpha   90.00
_cell.angle_beta   90.00
_cell.angle_gamma   90.00
#
_symmetry.space_group_name_H-M   'P 1'
#
loop_
_entity.id
_entity.type
_entity.pdbx_description
1 polymer ?
#
loop_
_entity_poly.entity_id
_entity_poly.type
_entity_poly.pdbx_seq_one_letter_code
_entity_poly.pdbx_strand_id
1 'polypeptide(L)'
;MFGLSIFFVSTVLSALIPIGMVYFVKKYSFIKSSFENFLVAVIGFFVLFTFSVFGPVFIDRSISYHLVFYAVENGAIQEDVFQKQFADSVFQKRIHDAQMAKFLEKTPEGTYVPTKKAFIFSGIMKLIGKLSGSMDNYDKTKV
;
A
#
# COMPACT_ATOMS: atom_id res chain seq x y z
N MET A 1 10.36 -14.91 1.33
CA MET A 1 10.84 -14.90 2.73
C MET A 1 10.95 -13.50 3.34
N PHE A 2 11.31 -12.45 2.61
CA PHE A 2 11.39 -11.06 3.13
C PHE A 2 10.08 -10.48 3.71
N GLY A 3 8.90 -10.90 3.21
CA GLY A 3 7.62 -10.40 3.74
C GLY A 3 7.32 -10.84 5.18
N LEU A 4 7.83 -11.99 5.62
CA LEU A 4 7.54 -12.54 6.95
C LEU A 4 8.30 -11.78 8.05
N SER A 5 9.55 -11.39 7.79
CA SER A 5 10.36 -10.60 8.73
C SER A 5 9.85 -9.17 8.87
N ILE A 6 9.46 -8.53 7.76
CA ILE A 6 8.89 -7.18 7.79
C ILE A 6 7.54 -7.18 8.53
N PHE A 7 6.67 -8.16 8.26
CA PHE A 7 5.38 -8.27 8.96
C PHE A 7 5.57 -8.49 10.48
N PHE A 8 6.51 -9.36 10.86
CA PHE A 8 6.81 -9.62 12.27
C PHE A 8 7.36 -8.37 12.97
N VAL A 9 8.38 -7.72 12.40
CA VAL A 9 8.97 -6.49 12.97
C VAL A 9 7.93 -5.36 13.05
N SER A 10 7.12 -5.18 12.00
CA SER A 10 6.05 -4.19 11.96
C SER A 10 5.01 -4.43 13.06
N THR A 11 4.64 -5.69 13.29
CA THR A 11 3.68 -6.07 14.34
C THR A 11 4.25 -5.79 15.73
N VAL A 12 5.52 -6.17 15.97
CA VAL A 12 6.19 -5.94 17.26
C VAL A 12 6.34 -4.44 17.54
N LEU A 13 6.82 -3.65 16.58
CA LEU A 13 6.98 -2.20 16.73
C LEU A 13 5.63 -1.50 16.92
N SER A 14 4.61 -1.90 16.15
CA SER A 14 3.26 -1.34 16.28
C SER A 14 2.60 -1.69 17.62
N ALA A 15 3.03 -2.75 18.32
CA ALA A 15 2.58 -3.08 19.66
C ALA A 15 3.32 -2.30 20.76
N LEU A 16 4.64 -2.07 20.60
CA LEU A 16 5.47 -1.42 21.63
C LEU A 16 5.31 0.11 21.70
N ILE A 17 5.19 0.77 20.54
CA ILE A 17 5.12 2.25 20.49
C ILE A 17 3.82 2.79 21.14
N PRO A 18 2.63 2.17 20.98
CA PRO A 18 1.43 2.61 21.68
C PRO A 18 1.52 2.45 23.19
N ILE A 19 2.22 1.43 23.69
CA ILE A 19 2.49 1.27 25.14
C ILE A 19 3.31 2.48 25.64
N GLY A 20 4.32 2.90 24.89
CA GLY A 20 5.09 4.12 25.15
C GLY A 20 4.23 5.39 25.09
N MET A 21 3.31 5.49 24.11
CA MET A 21 2.35 6.60 24.02
C MET A 21 1.42 6.65 25.22
N VAL A 22 0.86 5.50 25.68
CA VAL A 22 0.03 5.45 26.89
C VAL A 22 0.83 5.90 28.11
N TYR A 23 2.08 5.45 28.24
CA TYR A 23 2.96 5.91 29.33
C TYR A 23 3.18 7.43 29.29
N PHE A 24 3.42 7.98 28.10
CA PHE A 24 3.60 9.43 27.92
C PHE A 24 2.32 10.21 28.19
N VAL A 25 1.17 9.77 27.67
CA VAL A 25 -0.15 10.37 27.91
C VAL A 25 -0.49 10.32 29.40
N LYS A 26 -0.26 9.20 30.09
CA LYS A 26 -0.47 9.11 31.53
C LYS A 26 0.43 10.03 32.34
N LYS A 27 1.64 10.34 31.84
CA LYS A 27 2.61 11.23 32.49
C LYS A 27 2.33 12.72 32.25
N TYR A 28 1.78 13.09 31.08
CA TYR A 28 1.67 14.49 30.65
C TYR A 28 0.24 14.97 30.33
N SER A 29 -0.78 14.09 30.40
CA SER A 29 -2.19 14.42 30.11
C SER A 29 -3.09 14.31 31.36
N PHE A 30 -4.23 15.01 31.32
CA PHE A 30 -5.32 14.89 32.31
C PHE A 30 -6.17 13.61 32.13
N ILE A 31 -5.89 12.80 31.10
CA ILE A 31 -6.59 11.53 30.82
C ILE A 31 -6.24 10.49 31.89
N LYS A 32 -7.08 10.41 32.93
CA LYS A 32 -6.93 9.45 34.04
C LYS A 32 -7.74 8.17 33.87
N SER A 33 -8.71 8.15 32.95
CA SER A 33 -9.57 6.98 32.74
C SER A 33 -8.80 5.85 32.07
N SER A 34 -8.89 4.65 32.63
CA SER A 34 -8.30 3.44 32.04
C SER A 34 -8.87 3.14 30.65
N PHE A 35 -10.13 3.51 30.39
CA PHE A 35 -10.79 3.30 29.11
C PHE A 35 -10.23 4.22 28.00
N GLU A 36 -10.01 5.49 28.31
CA GLU A 36 -9.42 6.45 27.36
C GLU A 36 -7.98 6.08 27.02
N ASN A 37 -7.20 5.63 28.00
CA ASN A 37 -5.85 5.11 27.79
C ASN A 37 -5.85 3.85 26.89
N PHE A 38 -6.82 2.95 27.08
CA PHE A 38 -7.00 1.80 26.20
C PHE A 38 -7.32 2.22 24.76
N LEU A 39 -8.24 3.18 24.56
CA LEU A 39 -8.56 3.70 23.22
C LEU A 39 -7.35 4.34 22.53
N VAL A 40 -6.55 5.13 23.25
CA VAL A 40 -5.30 5.70 22.72
C VAL A 40 -4.34 4.61 22.29
N ALA A 41 -4.18 3.55 23.08
CA ALA A 41 -3.33 2.41 22.74
C ALA A 41 -3.81 1.71 21.46
N VAL A 42 -5.12 1.45 21.37
CA VAL A 42 -5.73 0.76 20.24
C VAL A 42 -5.62 1.58 18.96
N ILE A 43 -5.96 2.88 19.02
CA ILE A 43 -5.84 3.78 17.87
C ILE A 43 -4.38 3.90 17.43
N GLY A 44 -3.46 4.10 18.39
CA GLY A 44 -2.03 4.16 18.11
C GLY A 44 -1.51 2.88 17.45
N PHE A 45 -1.94 1.71 17.93
CA PHE A 45 -1.61 0.42 17.33
C PHE A 45 -2.10 0.35 15.88
N PHE A 46 -3.37 0.68 15.62
CA PHE A 46 -3.92 0.59 14.27
C PHE A 46 -3.27 1.58 13.28
N VAL A 47 -2.96 2.79 13.73
CA VAL A 47 -2.24 3.78 12.91
C VAL A 47 -0.86 3.24 12.54
N LEU A 48 -0.08 2.82 13.54
CA LEU A 48 1.28 2.33 13.30
C LEU A 48 1.32 1.02 12.53
N PHE A 49 0.39 0.12 12.80
CA PHE A 49 0.23 -1.12 12.05
C PHE A 49 -0.06 -0.82 10.59
N THR A 50 -0.99 0.12 10.34
CA THR A 50 -1.32 0.54 8.98
C THR A 50 -0.09 1.09 8.26
N PHE A 51 0.65 2.01 8.88
CA PHE A 51 1.86 2.58 8.26
C PHE A 51 2.98 1.56 8.09
N SER A 52 3.21 0.68 9.06
CA SER A 52 4.33 -0.27 9.03
C SER A 52 4.10 -1.41 8.04
N VAL A 53 2.86 -1.91 7.94
CA VAL A 53 2.52 -3.01 7.03
C VAL A 53 2.20 -2.50 5.63
N PHE A 54 1.34 -1.48 5.52
CA PHE A 54 0.91 -1.00 4.21
C PHE A 54 1.81 0.08 3.64
N GLY A 55 2.55 0.85 4.45
CA GLY A 55 3.46 1.89 3.96
C GLY A 55 4.49 1.38 2.95
N PRO A 56 5.29 0.34 3.27
CA PRO A 56 6.23 -0.25 2.32
C PRO A 56 5.55 -0.76 1.05
N VAL A 57 4.36 -1.35 1.19
CA VAL A 57 3.56 -1.82 0.06
C VAL A 57 3.09 -0.66 -0.80
N PHE A 58 2.64 0.46 -0.21
CA PHE A 58 2.23 1.65 -0.94
C PHE A 58 3.39 2.28 -1.71
N ILE A 59 4.56 2.37 -1.10
CA ILE A 59 5.78 2.89 -1.73
C ILE A 59 6.19 2.00 -2.91
N ASP A 60 6.29 0.69 -2.69
CA ASP A 60 6.65 -0.27 -3.75
C ASP A 60 5.59 -0.31 -4.87
N ARG A 61 4.32 -0.09 -4.52
CA ARG A 61 3.20 -0.17 -5.47
C ARG A 61 2.92 1.10 -6.28
N SER A 62 3.34 2.26 -5.80
CA SER A 62 3.01 3.55 -6.41
C SER A 62 4.11 4.05 -7.35
N ILE A 63 3.80 4.17 -8.64
CA ILE A 63 4.71 4.75 -9.64
C ILE A 63 5.10 6.19 -9.26
N SER A 64 4.20 6.95 -8.63
CA SER A 64 4.47 8.32 -8.21
C SER A 64 5.62 8.42 -7.20
N TYR A 65 5.73 7.48 -6.25
CA TYR A 65 6.85 7.48 -5.30
C TYR A 65 8.17 7.12 -5.98
N HIS A 66 8.17 6.14 -6.88
CA HIS A 66 9.36 5.81 -7.68
C HIS A 66 9.84 6.98 -8.53
N LEU A 67 8.92 7.75 -9.11
CA LEU A 67 9.24 8.95 -9.88
C LEU A 67 9.88 10.04 -9.02
N VAL A 68 9.34 10.28 -7.82
CA VAL A 68 9.92 11.26 -6.88
C VAL A 68 11.31 10.82 -6.42
N PHE A 69 11.50 9.54 -6.08
CA PHE A 69 12.82 9.04 -5.67
C PHE A 69 13.84 9.18 -6.79
N TYR A 70 13.48 8.79 -8.01
CA TYR A 70 14.32 8.97 -9.18
C TYR A 70 14.69 10.44 -9.40
N ALA A 71 13.73 11.35 -9.28
CA ALA A 71 13.95 12.80 -9.43
C ALA A 71 14.91 13.36 -8.37
N VAL A 72 14.77 12.91 -7.12
CA VAL A 72 15.63 13.35 -6.01
C VAL A 72 17.05 12.80 -6.18
N GLU A 73 17.18 11.52 -6.55
CA GLU A 73 18.49 10.88 -6.74
C GLU A 73 19.27 11.43 -7.94
N ASN A 74 18.57 11.85 -9.00
CA ASN A 74 19.19 12.31 -10.25
C ASN A 74 19.12 13.85 -10.42
N GLY A 75 18.48 14.56 -9.49
CA GLY A 75 18.28 16.02 -9.53
C GLY A 75 17.31 16.52 -10.61
N ALA A 76 16.91 15.67 -11.55
CA ALA A 76 15.95 15.95 -12.61
C ALA A 76 15.29 14.65 -13.09
N ILE A 77 14.19 14.78 -13.82
CA ILE A 77 13.55 13.65 -14.51
C ILE A 77 13.82 13.78 -16.00
N GLN A 78 14.53 12.81 -16.56
CA GLN A 78 14.56 12.57 -18.01
C GLN A 78 13.42 11.59 -18.32
N GLU A 79 12.30 12.11 -18.82
CA GLU A 79 11.04 11.36 -18.95
C GLU A 79 11.20 10.11 -19.84
N ASP A 80 11.96 10.24 -20.92
CA ASP A 80 12.26 9.16 -21.87
C ASP A 80 13.05 8.01 -21.23
N VAL A 81 14.02 8.35 -20.37
CA VAL A 81 14.82 7.38 -19.61
C VAL A 81 13.95 6.70 -18.55
N PHE A 82 13.13 7.46 -17.82
CA PHE A 82 12.23 6.94 -16.81
C PHE A 82 11.18 5.99 -17.41
N GLN A 83 10.56 6.38 -18.54
CA GLN A 83 9.60 5.52 -19.23
C GLN A 83 10.25 4.20 -19.70
N LYS A 84 11.43 4.26 -20.34
CA LYS A 84 12.09 3.05 -20.84
C LYS A 84 12.59 2.11 -19.74
N GLN A 85 13.14 2.63 -18.64
CA GLN A 85 13.75 1.80 -17.60
C GLN A 85 12.75 1.36 -16.52
N PHE A 86 11.88 2.27 -16.08
CA PHE A 86 11.00 2.03 -14.94
C PHE A 86 9.59 1.63 -15.34
N ALA A 87 9.00 2.18 -16.41
CA ALA A 87 7.60 1.86 -16.73
C ALA A 87 7.41 0.40 -17.15
N ASP A 88 8.29 -0.11 -18.03
CA ASP A 88 8.22 -1.50 -18.51
C ASP A 88 8.48 -2.50 -17.38
N SER A 89 9.52 -2.28 -16.58
CA SER A 89 9.88 -3.18 -15.46
C SER A 89 8.79 -3.21 -14.39
N VAL A 90 8.22 -2.04 -14.04
CA VAL A 90 7.09 -1.95 -13.11
C VAL A 90 5.85 -2.63 -13.70
N PHE A 91 5.55 -2.41 -14.97
CA PHE A 91 4.40 -3.05 -15.62
C PHE A 91 4.52 -4.58 -15.59
N GLN A 92 5.67 -5.14 -15.95
CA GLN A 92 5.92 -6.59 -15.90
C GLN A 92 5.79 -7.13 -14.46
N LYS A 93 6.34 -6.42 -13.46
CA LYS A 93 6.17 -6.78 -12.05
C LYS A 93 4.70 -6.78 -11.63
N ARG A 94 3.89 -5.82 -12.09
CA ARG A 94 2.45 -5.74 -11.78
C ARG A 94 1.65 -6.89 -12.38
N ILE A 95 1.96 -7.28 -13.62
CA ILE A 95 1.35 -8.45 -14.25
C ILE A 95 1.70 -9.71 -13.45
N HIS A 96 2.97 -9.90 -13.12
CA HIS A 96 3.43 -11.03 -12.31
C HIS A 96 2.72 -11.07 -10.94
N ASP A 97 2.64 -9.94 -10.23
CA ASP A 97 1.95 -9.84 -8.94
C ASP A 97 0.46 -10.19 -9.06
N ALA A 98 -0.20 -9.73 -10.12
CA ALA A 98 -1.61 -10.03 -10.38
C ALA A 98 -1.83 -11.53 -10.67
N GLN A 99 -0.89 -12.19 -11.34
CA GLN A 99 -0.92 -13.63 -11.55
C GLN A 99 -0.68 -14.41 -10.25
N MET A 100 0.32 -14.01 -9.46
CA MET A 100 0.59 -14.62 -8.14
C MET A 100 -0.58 -14.46 -7.17
N ALA A 101 -1.26 -13.32 -7.22
CA ALA A 101 -2.49 -13.08 -6.45
C ALA A 101 -3.73 -13.79 -7.02
N LYS A 102 -3.61 -14.50 -8.14
CA LYS A 102 -4.69 -15.18 -8.89
C LYS A 102 -5.81 -14.23 -9.31
N PHE A 103 -5.47 -13.00 -9.69
CA PHE A 103 -6.40 -12.07 -10.33
C PHE A 103 -6.36 -12.17 -11.85
N LEU A 104 -5.18 -12.47 -12.42
CA LEU A 104 -5.02 -12.72 -13.85
C LEU A 104 -4.49 -14.13 -14.07
N GLU A 105 -4.92 -14.75 -15.17
CA GLU A 105 -4.39 -16.01 -15.68
C GLU A 105 -3.93 -15.78 -17.12
N LYS A 106 -2.81 -16.41 -17.50
CA LYS A 106 -2.29 -16.33 -18.87
C LYS A 106 -2.84 -17.49 -19.68
N THR A 107 -3.48 -17.21 -20.80
CA THR A 107 -4.02 -18.22 -21.71
C THR A 107 -2.88 -18.84 -22.55
N PRO A 108 -3.11 -20.02 -23.16
CA PRO A 108 -2.14 -20.64 -24.06
C PRO A 108 -1.74 -19.75 -25.25
N GLU A 109 -2.64 -18.87 -25.70
CA GLU A 109 -2.38 -17.90 -26.78
C GLU A 109 -1.57 -16.67 -26.32
N GLY A 110 -1.20 -16.60 -25.03
CA GLY A 110 -0.40 -15.52 -24.47
C GLY A 110 -1.18 -14.31 -23.96
N THR A 111 -2.51 -14.38 -23.96
CA THR A 111 -3.40 -13.30 -23.46
C THR A 111 -3.59 -13.40 -21.95
N TYR A 112 -3.83 -12.28 -21.26
CA TYR A 112 -4.18 -12.30 -19.83
C TYR A 112 -5.69 -12.15 -19.65
N VAL A 113 -6.32 -13.09 -18.94
CA VAL A 113 -7.76 -13.09 -18.65
C VAL A 113 -8.02 -12.94 -17.14
N PRO A 114 -9.09 -12.22 -16.74
CA PRO A 114 -9.45 -12.07 -15.34
C PRO A 114 -10.02 -13.38 -14.77
N THR A 115 -9.65 -13.70 -13.52
CA THR A 115 -10.26 -14.81 -12.79
C THR A 115 -11.59 -14.39 -12.15
N LYS A 116 -12.39 -15.36 -11.67
CA LYS A 116 -13.59 -15.09 -10.86
C LYS A 116 -13.29 -14.20 -9.64
N LYS A 117 -12.12 -14.37 -9.03
CA LYS A 117 -11.65 -13.56 -7.90
C LYS A 117 -11.47 -12.09 -8.31
N ALA A 118 -10.93 -11.84 -9.51
CA ALA A 118 -10.78 -10.49 -10.02
C ALA A 118 -12.11 -9.80 -10.28
N PHE A 119 -13.15 -10.51 -10.76
CA PHE A 119 -14.47 -9.92 -10.94
C PHE A 119 -15.07 -9.41 -9.62
N ILE A 120 -15.06 -10.25 -8.58
CA ILE A 120 -15.58 -9.87 -7.25
C ILE A 120 -14.79 -8.69 -6.69
N PHE A 121 -13.46 -8.79 -6.72
CA PHE A 121 -12.59 -7.73 -6.22
C PHE A 121 -12.77 -6.42 -6.98
N SER A 122 -12.89 -6.49 -8.32
CA SER A 122 -13.12 -5.31 -9.15
C SER A 122 -14.44 -4.63 -8.84
N GLY A 123 -15.51 -5.39 -8.58
CA GLY A 123 -16.81 -4.83 -8.18
C GLY A 123 -16.70 -3.97 -6.91
N ILE A 124 -16.05 -4.52 -5.88
CA ILE A 124 -15.85 -3.82 -4.60
C ILE A 124 -14.95 -2.59 -4.79
N MET A 125 -13.79 -2.76 -5.43
CA MET A 125 -12.82 -1.68 -5.57
C MET A 125 -13.30 -0.55 -6.48
N LYS A 126 -14.04 -0.85 -7.54
CA LYS A 126 -14.66 0.18 -8.39
C LYS A 126 -15.71 0.98 -7.63
N LEU A 127 -16.48 0.33 -6.76
CA LEU A 127 -17.44 1.04 -5.91
C LEU A 127 -16.72 2.00 -4.96
N ILE A 128 -15.71 1.51 -4.24
CA ILE A 128 -14.88 2.34 -3.34
C ILE A 128 -14.28 3.51 -4.12
N GLY A 129 -13.65 3.24 -5.27
CA GLY A 129 -13.00 4.26 -6.08
C GLY A 129 -13.96 5.35 -6.58
N LYS A 130 -15.19 4.99 -6.92
CA LYS A 130 -16.22 5.97 -7.28
C LYS A 130 -16.64 6.82 -6.09
N LEU A 131 -16.84 6.21 -4.94
CA LEU A 131 -17.21 6.93 -3.70
C LEU A 131 -16.10 7.87 -3.23
N SER A 132 -14.83 7.50 -3.45
CA SER A 132 -13.67 8.32 -3.08
C SER A 132 -13.21 9.29 -4.17
N GLY A 133 -13.85 9.31 -5.34
CA GLY A 133 -13.44 10.16 -6.47
C GLY A 133 -12.06 9.80 -7.05
N SER A 134 -11.57 8.58 -6.86
CA SER A 134 -10.22 8.16 -7.27
C SER A 134 -10.19 7.38 -8.59
N MET A 135 -11.25 7.47 -9.40
CA MET A 135 -11.40 6.74 -10.66
C MET A 135 -11.08 7.57 -11.91
N ASP A 136 -10.79 8.87 -11.77
CA ASP A 136 -10.60 9.82 -12.87
C ASP A 136 -9.65 9.33 -13.96
N ASN A 137 -8.47 8.83 -13.59
CA ASN A 137 -7.50 8.34 -14.58
C ASN A 137 -8.01 7.08 -15.28
N TYR A 138 -8.58 6.12 -14.54
CA TYR A 138 -9.13 4.90 -15.13
C TYR A 138 -10.28 5.20 -16.09
N ASP A 139 -11.15 6.16 -15.75
CA ASP A 139 -12.27 6.55 -16.59
C ASP A 139 -11.84 7.31 -17.85
N LYS A 140 -10.72 8.04 -17.81
CA LYS A 140 -10.13 8.74 -18.97
C LYS A 140 -9.36 7.80 -19.90
N THR A 141 -8.77 6.72 -19.39
CA THR A 141 -7.87 5.85 -20.17
C THR A 141 -8.47 4.49 -20.51
N LYS A 142 -9.72 4.21 -20.10
CA LYS A 142 -10.40 2.97 -20.54
C LYS A 142 -10.60 3.02 -22.05
N VAL A 143 -10.04 2.03 -22.74
CA VAL A 143 -10.21 1.77 -24.18
C VAL A 143 -11.29 0.72 -24.35
#